data_AF-A0A0P1FEL2-F1
#
_entry.id   AF-A0A0P1FEL2-F1
#
_cell.length_a   1.000
_cell.length_b   1.000
_cell.length_c   1.000
_cell.angle_alpha   90.00
_cell.angle_beta   90.00
_cell.angle_gamma   90.00
#
_symmetry.space_group_name_H-M   'P 1'
#
loop_
_entity.id
_entity.type
_entity.pdbx_description
1 polymer ?
#
loop_
_entity_poly.entity_id
_entity_poly.type
_entity_poly.pdbx_seq_one_letter_code
_entity_poly.pdbx_strand_id
1 'polypeptide(L)'
;MQMTTEEAFVKTLQAHGIQHAFGIIGSAMMPISDIFPTAGITFWDCAHEGSAGMMADGYTRATGEMSMMIAQNGPGITNFVTAVKTAYWNHTPLLLVTPQAANKTIGQGGFQEVEQMKLFEDMVAYQEEVRDPSRVAEVLTRVIAKAKRLSGPAQINIPRDFWTQVVDIEIPEPIEFEASPGGENSVKAAADLLSNAKNPVILNGAGVVLSKGGIAASMALAEKLDAPVCVGYQHNDAFPGSHPLFAGPLGYNGSKAGMQLIKDADVVLCLGTRLNPFSTLPGYGMEYWPADAKIIQVDINPDRIGLTKKVTVGIVGDAAKIANGILGNLADDAGDAGRADRKAHIAQTKSAWKQELSSLDHEQDDPGTSWNERAREARPDWMSPRQAWRAIQAALPREAIISSDIGNNCAIGNAYPDFDEGRKYLAPGLFGPCGYGLPAIVGAKIGQPNVPVVGFAGDGAFGIAVNELTAIGRDEWPAVTQIVFRNYQWGAEKRNSTLWFDDNFVGTELDMKVSYAGIAQACGLIGVQAKSMDELTDILNQAIKDQMENNRTTVIEVILNQELGEPFRRDAMKKPVRVAGVTAADMAAE
;
A
#
# COMPACT_ATOMS: atom_id res chain seq x y z
N MET A 1 -1.03 -38.19 -16.88
CA MET A 1 0.29 -38.29 -17.55
C MET A 1 1.33 -38.52 -16.45
N GLN A 2 2.29 -39.43 -16.64
CA GLN A 2 3.37 -39.58 -15.65
C GLN A 2 4.32 -38.39 -15.69
N MET A 3 4.56 -37.79 -14.52
CA MET A 3 5.56 -36.72 -14.31
C MET A 3 5.96 -36.67 -12.83
N THR A 4 7.01 -35.92 -12.49
CA THR A 4 7.35 -35.67 -11.09
C THR A 4 6.42 -34.64 -10.47
N THR A 5 6.32 -34.64 -9.15
CA THR A 5 5.58 -33.62 -8.38
C THR A 5 6.04 -32.19 -8.65
N GLU A 6 7.33 -32.01 -8.90
CA GLU A 6 7.99 -30.75 -9.24
C GLU A 6 7.58 -30.28 -10.62
N GLU A 7 7.64 -31.18 -11.61
CA GLU A 7 7.13 -30.91 -12.96
C GLU A 7 5.66 -30.53 -12.93
N ALA A 8 4.85 -31.21 -12.12
CA ALA A 8 3.43 -30.90 -11.99
C ALA A 8 3.19 -29.53 -11.34
N PHE A 9 3.91 -29.22 -10.26
CA PHE A 9 3.83 -27.92 -9.59
C PHE A 9 4.22 -26.78 -10.54
N VAL A 10 5.36 -26.90 -11.21
CA VAL A 10 5.88 -25.85 -12.10
C VAL A 10 5.05 -25.71 -13.39
N LYS A 11 4.59 -26.80 -14.00
CA LYS A 11 3.67 -26.72 -15.15
C LYS A 11 2.34 -26.05 -14.77
N THR A 12 1.88 -26.25 -13.53
CA THR A 12 0.70 -25.54 -13.03
C THR A 12 0.98 -24.04 -12.87
N LEU A 13 2.14 -23.63 -12.33
CA LEU A 13 2.54 -22.21 -12.30
C LEU A 13 2.58 -21.59 -13.71
N GLN A 14 3.16 -22.30 -14.68
CA GLN A 14 3.22 -21.87 -16.08
C GLN A 14 1.83 -21.71 -16.69
N ALA A 15 0.91 -22.67 -16.47
CA ALA A 15 -0.47 -22.58 -16.94
C ALA A 15 -1.19 -21.34 -16.37
N HIS A 16 -0.84 -20.91 -15.16
CA HIS A 16 -1.38 -19.71 -14.52
C HIS A 16 -0.59 -18.42 -14.82
N GLY A 17 0.50 -18.48 -15.58
CA GLY A 17 1.33 -17.34 -15.95
C GLY A 17 2.22 -16.78 -14.82
N ILE A 18 2.46 -17.54 -13.75
CA ILE A 18 3.29 -17.08 -12.62
C ILE A 18 4.77 -17.27 -12.97
N GLN A 19 5.46 -16.15 -13.20
CA GLN A 19 6.84 -16.12 -13.71
C GLN A 19 7.87 -15.62 -12.69
N HIS A 20 7.43 -14.98 -11.60
CA HIS A 20 8.32 -14.41 -10.60
C HIS A 20 8.09 -15.00 -9.22
N ALA A 21 9.20 -15.36 -8.58
CA ALA A 21 9.26 -15.88 -7.23
C ALA A 21 10.21 -15.01 -6.38
N PHE A 22 9.80 -14.70 -5.16
CA PHE A 22 10.57 -13.85 -4.24
C PHE A 22 10.82 -14.59 -2.92
N GLY A 23 12.06 -14.57 -2.42
CA GLY A 23 12.39 -15.08 -1.09
C GLY A 23 13.83 -15.53 -0.93
N ILE A 24 14.03 -16.52 -0.06
CA ILE A 24 15.32 -17.17 0.18
C ILE A 24 15.12 -18.68 0.10
N ILE A 25 15.73 -19.34 -0.89
CA ILE A 25 15.59 -20.79 -1.08
C ILE A 25 16.32 -21.53 0.04
N GLY A 26 15.63 -22.51 0.62
CA GLY A 26 16.23 -23.52 1.49
C GLY A 26 15.95 -24.95 1.02
N SER A 27 16.55 -25.90 1.73
CA SER A 27 16.55 -27.33 1.37
C SER A 27 15.17 -27.97 1.17
N ALA A 28 14.10 -27.40 1.73
CA ALA A 28 12.76 -27.94 1.62
C ALA A 28 12.06 -27.61 0.28
N MET A 29 12.60 -26.66 -0.49
CA MET A 29 12.05 -26.22 -1.79
C MET A 29 13.05 -26.26 -2.94
N MET A 30 14.29 -26.73 -2.69
CA MET A 30 15.28 -26.99 -3.73
C MET A 30 14.78 -27.84 -4.91
N PRO A 31 13.93 -28.88 -4.71
CA PRO A 31 13.45 -29.71 -5.82
C PRO A 31 12.69 -28.91 -6.88
N ILE A 32 11.85 -27.94 -6.48
CA ILE A 32 11.13 -27.09 -7.46
C ILE A 32 12.00 -25.97 -8.02
N SER A 33 12.91 -25.39 -7.22
CA SER A 33 13.76 -24.30 -7.71
C SER A 33 14.79 -24.77 -8.74
N ASP A 34 15.21 -26.04 -8.68
CA ASP A 34 16.12 -26.65 -9.66
C ASP A 34 15.62 -26.51 -11.10
N ILE A 35 14.29 -26.60 -11.29
CA ILE A 35 13.67 -26.53 -12.62
C ILE A 35 13.16 -25.13 -13.00
N PHE A 36 13.26 -24.12 -12.12
CA PHE A 36 12.83 -22.75 -12.43
C PHE A 36 13.50 -22.15 -13.68
N PRO A 37 14.84 -22.25 -13.86
CA PRO A 37 15.50 -21.67 -15.04
C PRO A 37 14.98 -22.29 -16.35
N THR A 38 14.80 -23.62 -16.38
CA THR A 38 14.26 -24.32 -17.56
C THR A 38 12.79 -23.96 -17.81
N ALA A 39 12.03 -23.67 -16.75
CA ALA A 39 10.62 -23.27 -16.84
C ALA A 39 10.42 -21.80 -17.20
N GLY A 40 11.48 -20.97 -17.20
CA GLY A 40 11.38 -19.52 -17.40
C GLY A 40 10.82 -18.79 -16.18
N ILE A 41 10.96 -19.36 -14.97
CA ILE A 41 10.61 -18.70 -13.72
C ILE A 41 11.86 -18.02 -13.17
N THR A 42 11.77 -16.70 -12.93
CA THR A 42 12.83 -15.92 -12.29
C THR A 42 12.65 -15.94 -10.78
N PHE A 43 13.68 -16.40 -10.07
CA PHE A 43 13.74 -16.32 -8.63
C PHE A 43 14.60 -15.13 -8.21
N TRP A 44 14.01 -14.22 -7.44
CA TRP A 44 14.67 -13.05 -6.87
C TRP A 44 15.17 -13.38 -5.47
N ASP A 45 16.49 -13.47 -5.34
CA ASP A 45 17.21 -13.88 -4.12
C ASP A 45 17.41 -12.69 -3.16
N CYS A 46 16.40 -12.45 -2.35
CA CYS A 46 16.34 -11.30 -1.44
C CYS A 46 17.28 -11.46 -0.22
N ALA A 47 17.53 -10.36 0.50
CA ALA A 47 18.34 -10.40 1.71
C ALA A 47 17.55 -10.80 2.97
N HIS A 48 16.21 -10.66 2.96
CA HIS A 48 15.31 -11.10 4.02
C HIS A 48 13.91 -11.44 3.46
N GLU A 49 13.26 -12.49 3.97
CA GLU A 49 11.96 -12.93 3.47
C GLU A 49 10.85 -11.90 3.67
N GLY A 50 10.88 -11.14 4.77
CA GLY A 50 9.95 -10.04 5.00
C GLY A 50 9.96 -9.00 3.85
N SER A 51 11.15 -8.60 3.41
CA SER A 51 11.32 -7.72 2.25
C SER A 51 10.90 -8.41 0.96
N ALA A 52 11.25 -9.68 0.78
CA ALA A 52 10.86 -10.45 -0.39
C ALA A 52 9.32 -10.49 -0.57
N GLY A 53 8.59 -10.66 0.52
CA GLY A 53 7.13 -10.64 0.48
C GLY A 53 6.57 -9.25 0.13
N MET A 54 7.23 -8.17 0.57
CA MET A 54 6.87 -6.80 0.19
C MET A 54 7.26 -6.46 -1.26
N MET A 55 8.34 -7.04 -1.80
CA MET A 55 8.66 -7.00 -3.24
C MET A 55 7.59 -7.72 -4.06
N ALA A 56 7.15 -8.90 -3.62
CA ALA A 56 6.06 -9.63 -4.27
C ALA A 56 4.75 -8.81 -4.30
N ASP A 57 4.43 -8.12 -3.20
CA ASP A 57 3.30 -7.18 -3.12
C ASP A 57 3.45 -6.03 -4.12
N GLY A 58 4.60 -5.37 -4.12
CA GLY A 58 4.91 -4.25 -5.01
C GLY A 58 4.83 -4.63 -6.50
N TYR A 59 5.39 -5.77 -6.88
CA TYR A 59 5.29 -6.34 -8.23
C TYR A 59 3.82 -6.50 -8.64
N THR A 60 3.05 -7.26 -7.84
CA THR A 60 1.67 -7.61 -8.19
C THR A 60 0.76 -6.40 -8.27
N ARG A 61 0.96 -5.41 -7.40
CA ARG A 61 0.18 -4.18 -7.44
C ARG A 61 0.49 -3.32 -8.66
N ALA A 62 1.76 -3.24 -9.05
CA ALA A 62 2.20 -2.47 -10.21
C ALA A 62 1.82 -3.12 -11.56
N THR A 63 1.85 -4.46 -11.65
CA THR A 63 1.56 -5.17 -12.91
C THR A 63 0.10 -5.62 -13.03
N GLY A 64 -0.53 -5.94 -11.89
CA GLY A 64 -1.77 -6.71 -11.88
C GLY A 64 -1.58 -8.22 -12.10
N GLU A 65 -0.34 -8.67 -12.23
CA GLU A 65 0.05 -10.07 -12.42
C GLU A 65 0.47 -10.67 -11.09
N MET A 66 -0.02 -11.89 -10.81
CA MET A 66 0.23 -12.57 -9.55
C MET A 66 1.67 -13.12 -9.49
N SER A 67 2.34 -12.92 -8.37
CA SER A 67 3.65 -13.52 -8.08
C SER A 67 3.63 -14.51 -6.92
N MET A 68 4.74 -15.23 -6.77
CA MET A 68 4.94 -16.22 -5.71
C MET A 68 5.92 -15.71 -4.65
N MET A 69 5.63 -15.97 -3.38
CA MET A 69 6.58 -15.86 -2.29
C MET A 69 6.87 -17.24 -1.71
N ILE A 70 8.15 -17.54 -1.50
CA ILE A 70 8.61 -18.86 -1.09
C ILE A 70 9.89 -18.77 -0.26
N ALA A 71 9.98 -19.54 0.82
CA ALA A 71 11.18 -19.66 1.61
C ALA A 71 11.29 -21.02 2.30
N GLN A 72 12.37 -21.21 3.06
CA GLN A 72 12.57 -22.38 3.92
C GLN A 72 11.50 -22.49 5.02
N ASN A 73 11.11 -23.71 5.37
CA ASN A 73 10.14 -23.97 6.45
C ASN A 73 10.63 -23.41 7.79
N GLY A 74 9.73 -23.13 8.72
CA GLY A 74 10.10 -22.55 10.02
C GLY A 74 10.46 -21.07 9.89
N PRO A 75 11.70 -20.65 10.24
CA PRO A 75 12.06 -19.23 10.32
C PRO A 75 11.85 -18.47 9.01
N GLY A 76 12.16 -19.07 7.86
CA GLY A 76 11.98 -18.41 6.56
C GLY A 76 10.52 -18.09 6.28
N ILE A 77 9.63 -19.06 6.51
CA ILE A 77 8.19 -18.84 6.42
C ILE A 77 7.68 -17.87 7.51
N THR A 78 8.15 -17.94 8.76
CA THR A 78 7.69 -17.01 9.81
C THR A 78 8.08 -15.56 9.54
N ASN A 79 9.17 -15.33 8.79
CA ASN A 79 9.58 -13.99 8.38
C ASN A 79 8.60 -13.34 7.37
N PHE A 80 7.70 -14.12 6.74
CA PHE A 80 6.66 -13.59 5.86
C PHE A 80 5.40 -13.06 6.57
N VAL A 81 5.23 -13.28 7.88
CA VAL A 81 3.98 -12.93 8.61
C VAL A 81 3.53 -11.50 8.35
N THR A 82 4.44 -10.53 8.51
CA THR A 82 4.15 -9.11 8.29
C THR A 82 3.84 -8.81 6.82
N ALA A 83 4.58 -9.39 5.88
CA ALA A 83 4.38 -9.15 4.45
C ALA A 83 3.05 -9.72 3.94
N VAL A 84 2.68 -10.93 4.38
CA VAL A 84 1.42 -11.58 4.01
C VAL A 84 0.22 -10.80 4.54
N LYS A 85 0.25 -10.35 5.79
CA LYS A 85 -0.85 -9.54 6.35
C LYS A 85 -0.95 -8.16 5.69
N THR A 86 0.17 -7.58 5.28
CA THR A 86 0.19 -6.36 4.44
C THR A 86 -0.50 -6.59 3.11
N ALA A 87 -0.10 -7.63 2.37
CA ALA A 87 -0.70 -8.00 1.09
C ALA A 87 -2.21 -8.28 1.21
N TYR A 88 -2.64 -8.94 2.30
CA TYR A 88 -4.06 -9.15 2.60
C TYR A 88 -4.83 -7.83 2.71
N TRP A 89 -4.31 -6.87 3.47
CA TRP A 89 -4.98 -5.59 3.65
C TRP A 89 -4.86 -4.64 2.46
N ASN A 90 -3.90 -4.91 1.56
CA ASN A 90 -3.73 -4.25 0.28
C ASN A 90 -4.57 -4.89 -0.85
N HIS A 91 -5.27 -5.98 -0.57
CA HIS A 91 -6.04 -6.76 -1.54
C HIS A 91 -5.20 -7.35 -2.69
N THR A 92 -3.96 -7.77 -2.38
CA THR A 92 -3.01 -8.26 -3.38
C THR A 92 -3.10 -9.78 -3.53
N PRO A 93 -3.43 -10.31 -4.73
CA PRO A 93 -3.39 -11.75 -5.00
C PRO A 93 -1.94 -12.25 -5.05
N LEU A 94 -1.48 -12.97 -4.02
CA LEU A 94 -0.14 -13.56 -3.96
C LEU A 94 -0.21 -15.04 -3.63
N LEU A 95 0.73 -15.82 -4.18
CA LEU A 95 0.87 -17.24 -3.83
C LEU A 95 1.93 -17.38 -2.74
N LEU A 96 1.51 -17.74 -1.53
CA LEU A 96 2.41 -18.13 -0.45
C LEU A 96 2.64 -19.64 -0.51
N VAL A 97 3.88 -20.04 -0.82
CA VAL A 97 4.27 -21.45 -0.82
C VAL A 97 5.01 -21.78 0.47
N THR A 98 4.43 -22.67 1.25
CA THR A 98 4.96 -23.10 2.55
C THR A 98 5.43 -24.55 2.50
N PRO A 99 6.74 -24.82 2.56
CA PRO A 99 7.24 -26.17 2.77
C PRO A 99 6.98 -26.61 4.21
N GLN A 100 6.61 -27.86 4.42
CA GLN A 100 6.39 -28.44 5.75
C GLN A 100 7.42 -29.53 6.06
N ALA A 101 7.65 -29.78 7.35
CA ALA A 101 8.40 -30.95 7.79
C ALA A 101 7.82 -32.25 7.17
N ALA A 102 8.66 -33.28 7.04
CA ALA A 102 8.19 -34.56 6.52
C ALA A 102 7.11 -35.16 7.43
N ASN A 103 6.10 -35.80 6.84
CA ASN A 103 4.95 -36.32 7.59
C ASN A 103 5.32 -37.28 8.73
N LYS A 104 6.41 -38.06 8.57
CA LYS A 104 6.87 -39.00 9.60
C LYS A 104 7.53 -38.33 10.81
N THR A 105 7.97 -37.08 10.68
CA THR A 105 8.78 -36.38 11.69
C THR A 105 8.06 -35.16 12.29
N ILE A 106 6.94 -34.73 11.73
CA ILE A 106 6.14 -33.65 12.31
C ILE A 106 5.63 -34.07 13.71
N GLY A 107 5.66 -33.12 14.64
CA GLY A 107 5.38 -33.26 16.06
C GLY A 107 6.56 -33.67 16.94
N GLN A 108 7.75 -33.90 16.37
CA GLN A 108 8.91 -34.42 17.11
C GLN A 108 9.87 -33.32 17.61
N GLY A 109 9.62 -32.05 17.28
CA GLY A 109 10.54 -30.96 17.59
C GLY A 109 11.73 -30.92 16.63
N GLY A 110 11.48 -31.25 15.36
CA GLY A 110 12.48 -31.28 14.31
C GLY A 110 13.05 -29.89 14.00
N PHE A 111 14.17 -29.87 13.28
CA PHE A 111 14.79 -28.63 12.83
C PHE A 111 13.82 -27.79 11.99
N GLN A 112 13.63 -26.52 12.38
CA GLN A 112 12.75 -25.56 11.69
C GLN A 112 11.27 -25.98 11.61
N GLU A 113 10.81 -26.78 12.57
CA GLU A 113 9.41 -27.20 12.64
C GLU A 113 8.53 -26.09 13.26
N VAL A 114 7.42 -25.75 12.60
CA VAL A 114 6.38 -24.86 13.13
C VAL A 114 5.03 -25.20 12.48
N GLU A 115 3.92 -24.96 13.19
CA GLU A 115 2.61 -25.10 12.58
C GLU A 115 2.27 -23.87 11.72
N GLN A 116 2.63 -23.93 10.43
CA GLN A 116 2.50 -22.84 9.48
C GLN A 116 1.06 -22.59 9.02
N MET A 117 0.19 -23.60 8.95
CA MET A 117 -1.20 -23.37 8.51
C MET A 117 -1.96 -22.54 9.57
N LYS A 118 -1.80 -22.88 10.85
CA LYS A 118 -2.31 -22.05 11.96
C LYS A 118 -1.69 -20.67 12.00
N LEU A 119 -0.41 -20.53 11.67
CA LEU A 119 0.29 -19.24 11.68
C LEU A 119 -0.37 -18.23 10.73
N PHE A 120 -0.85 -18.67 9.57
CA PHE A 120 -1.42 -17.80 8.54
C PHE A 120 -2.95 -17.83 8.46
N GLU A 121 -3.65 -18.52 9.37
CA GLU A 121 -5.11 -18.70 9.31
C GLU A 121 -5.91 -17.39 9.18
N ASP A 122 -5.48 -16.31 9.87
CA ASP A 122 -6.08 -14.97 9.73
C ASP A 122 -5.34 -14.06 8.72
N MET A 123 -4.27 -14.55 8.11
CA MET A 123 -3.38 -13.72 7.27
C MET A 123 -3.65 -13.91 5.79
N VAL A 124 -4.22 -15.04 5.37
CA VAL A 124 -4.54 -15.35 3.97
C VAL A 124 -6.05 -15.41 3.73
N ALA A 125 -6.46 -15.15 2.50
CA ALA A 125 -7.86 -15.28 2.08
C ALA A 125 -8.27 -16.75 1.89
N TYR A 126 -7.30 -17.63 1.65
CA TYR A 126 -7.52 -19.07 1.50
C TYR A 126 -6.23 -19.83 1.81
N GLN A 127 -6.34 -21.02 2.39
CA GLN A 127 -5.21 -21.92 2.60
C GLN A 127 -5.61 -23.37 2.36
N GLU A 128 -4.70 -24.15 1.79
CA GLU A 128 -4.87 -25.59 1.62
C GLU A 128 -3.53 -26.33 1.74
N GLU A 129 -3.55 -27.50 2.38
CA GLU A 129 -2.40 -28.40 2.48
C GLU A 129 -2.55 -29.55 1.47
N VAL A 130 -1.48 -29.83 0.73
CA VAL A 130 -1.40 -31.01 -0.13
C VAL A 130 -1.37 -32.26 0.76
N ARG A 131 -2.34 -33.15 0.58
CA ARG A 131 -2.49 -34.39 1.38
C ARG A 131 -2.04 -35.67 0.67
N ASP A 132 -1.75 -35.59 -0.62
CA ASP A 132 -1.23 -36.68 -1.43
C ASP A 132 -0.40 -36.09 -2.60
N PRO A 133 0.77 -36.67 -2.96
CA PRO A 133 1.59 -36.21 -4.08
C PRO A 133 0.83 -36.04 -5.40
N SER A 134 -0.14 -36.92 -5.69
CA SER A 134 -0.95 -36.89 -6.93
C SER A 134 -1.94 -35.73 -6.99
N ARG A 135 -2.08 -34.95 -5.91
CA ARG A 135 -3.03 -33.83 -5.81
C ARG A 135 -2.36 -32.45 -5.92
N VAL A 136 -1.04 -32.38 -6.08
CA VAL A 136 -0.31 -31.10 -6.06
C VAL A 136 -0.83 -30.09 -7.09
N ALA A 137 -1.15 -30.54 -8.31
CA ALA A 137 -1.64 -29.67 -9.39
C ALA A 137 -3.05 -29.14 -9.09
N GLU A 138 -4.02 -30.00 -8.74
CA GLU A 138 -5.39 -29.54 -8.45
C GLU A 138 -5.49 -28.64 -7.22
N VAL A 139 -4.68 -28.88 -6.19
CA VAL A 139 -4.62 -28.03 -5.00
C VAL A 139 -4.04 -26.67 -5.37
N LEU A 140 -2.93 -26.64 -6.10
CA LEU A 140 -2.30 -25.39 -6.53
C LEU A 140 -3.22 -24.56 -7.44
N THR A 141 -3.87 -25.17 -8.43
CA THR A 141 -4.86 -24.49 -9.29
C THR A 141 -5.97 -23.85 -8.45
N ARG A 142 -6.47 -24.55 -7.43
CA ARG A 142 -7.54 -24.05 -6.55
C ARG A 142 -7.06 -22.89 -5.69
N VAL A 143 -5.87 -22.99 -5.10
CA VAL A 143 -5.26 -21.93 -4.27
C VAL A 143 -5.05 -20.66 -5.10
N ILE A 144 -4.48 -20.76 -6.30
CA ILE A 144 -4.27 -19.63 -7.21
C ILE A 144 -5.61 -18.99 -7.59
N ALA A 145 -6.61 -19.80 -7.97
CA ALA A 145 -7.93 -19.30 -8.33
C ALA A 145 -8.62 -18.58 -7.15
N LYS A 146 -8.43 -19.06 -5.91
CA LYS A 146 -8.96 -18.42 -4.71
C LYS A 146 -8.27 -17.10 -4.40
N ALA A 147 -6.94 -17.01 -4.54
CA ALA A 147 -6.20 -15.77 -4.37
C ALA A 147 -6.72 -14.66 -5.30
N LYS A 148 -6.90 -14.97 -6.59
CA LYS A 148 -7.46 -14.04 -7.57
C LYS A 148 -8.88 -13.60 -7.23
N ARG A 149 -9.78 -14.56 -6.97
CA ARG A 149 -11.21 -14.25 -6.72
C ARG A 149 -11.47 -13.47 -5.44
N LEU A 150 -10.71 -13.77 -4.39
CA LEU A 150 -10.86 -13.11 -3.10
C LEU A 150 -10.00 -11.83 -3.00
N SER A 151 -9.22 -11.53 -4.04
CA SER A 151 -8.28 -10.41 -4.10
C SER A 151 -7.39 -10.35 -2.85
N GLY A 152 -6.63 -11.41 -2.60
CA GLY A 152 -5.77 -11.51 -1.43
C GLY A 152 -4.79 -12.68 -1.51
N PRO A 153 -3.80 -12.75 -0.59
CA PRO A 153 -2.82 -13.82 -0.57
C PRO A 153 -3.50 -15.15 -0.25
N ALA A 154 -3.02 -16.24 -0.85
CA ALA A 154 -3.45 -17.59 -0.55
C ALA A 154 -2.25 -18.50 -0.32
N GLN A 155 -2.38 -19.42 0.63
CA GLN A 155 -1.32 -20.34 1.02
C GLN A 155 -1.53 -21.73 0.42
N ILE A 156 -0.45 -22.30 -0.10
CA ILE A 156 -0.33 -23.75 -0.30
C ILE A 156 0.75 -24.29 0.65
N ASN A 157 0.40 -25.32 1.43
CA ASN A 157 1.35 -26.02 2.28
C ASN A 157 1.67 -27.41 1.70
N ILE A 158 2.97 -27.75 1.62
CA ILE A 158 3.45 -28.97 0.96
C ILE A 158 4.45 -29.69 1.87
N PRO A 159 4.15 -30.92 2.35
CA PRO A 159 5.10 -31.77 3.06
C PRO A 159 6.34 -32.08 2.23
N ARG A 160 7.52 -31.99 2.86
CA ARG A 160 8.80 -32.22 2.17
C ARG A 160 8.91 -33.60 1.51
N ASP A 161 8.31 -34.62 2.12
CA ASP A 161 8.30 -35.99 1.62
C ASP A 161 7.39 -36.20 0.39
N PHE A 162 6.63 -35.18 -0.01
CA PHE A 162 5.83 -35.22 -1.23
C PHE A 162 6.56 -34.72 -2.47
N TRP A 163 7.76 -34.20 -2.33
CA TRP A 163 8.65 -33.96 -3.47
C TRP A 163 9.32 -35.26 -3.91
N THR A 164 9.87 -35.24 -5.12
CA THR A 164 10.61 -36.32 -5.80
C THR A 164 9.77 -37.58 -6.06
N GLN A 165 8.44 -37.44 -6.10
CA GLN A 165 7.52 -38.55 -6.41
C GLN A 165 7.18 -38.55 -7.90
N VAL A 166 7.12 -39.75 -8.51
CA VAL A 166 6.56 -39.94 -9.86
C VAL A 166 5.09 -40.28 -9.72
N VAL A 167 4.22 -39.43 -10.27
CA VAL A 167 2.77 -39.53 -10.12
C VAL A 167 2.10 -39.54 -11.48
N ASP A 168 0.96 -40.22 -11.59
CA ASP A 168 0.03 -40.02 -12.71
C ASP A 168 -0.88 -38.85 -12.38
N ILE A 169 -0.65 -37.71 -13.03
CA ILE A 169 -1.34 -36.46 -12.74
C ILE A 169 -1.69 -35.72 -14.03
N GLU A 170 -2.78 -34.95 -13.98
CA GLU A 170 -3.20 -34.03 -15.03
C GLU A 170 -3.03 -32.60 -14.53
N ILE A 171 -2.62 -31.69 -15.42
CA ILE A 171 -2.51 -30.26 -15.10
C ILE A 171 -3.87 -29.63 -15.40
N PRO A 172 -4.64 -29.19 -14.39
CA PRO A 172 -5.94 -28.61 -14.65
C PRO A 172 -5.81 -27.24 -15.31
N GLU A 173 -6.67 -26.97 -16.29
CA GLU A 173 -6.75 -25.66 -16.91
C GLU A 173 -7.25 -24.60 -15.90
N PRO A 174 -6.71 -23.36 -15.94
CA PRO A 174 -7.20 -22.26 -15.11
C PRO A 174 -8.69 -21.96 -15.36
N ILE A 175 -9.49 -21.90 -14.29
CA ILE A 175 -10.90 -21.52 -14.36
C ILE A 175 -11.09 -20.08 -13.87
N GLU A 176 -11.33 -19.17 -14.81
CA GLU A 176 -11.61 -17.75 -14.57
C GLU A 176 -13.12 -17.48 -14.52
N PHE A 177 -13.54 -16.54 -13.66
CA PHE A 177 -14.94 -16.20 -13.42
C PHE A 177 -15.18 -14.74 -13.75
N GLU A 178 -16.34 -14.43 -14.33
CA GLU A 178 -16.74 -13.04 -14.48
C GLU A 178 -17.06 -12.40 -13.13
N ALA A 179 -16.69 -11.13 -12.98
CA ALA A 179 -17.02 -10.36 -11.79
C ALA A 179 -18.53 -10.01 -11.75
N SER A 180 -19.11 -9.93 -10.55
CA SER A 180 -20.54 -9.65 -10.36
C SER A 180 -20.92 -8.21 -10.75
N PRO A 181 -22.02 -7.99 -11.50
CA PRO A 181 -22.58 -6.65 -11.76
C PRO A 181 -23.48 -6.15 -10.61
N GLY A 182 -23.52 -6.83 -9.47
CA GLY A 182 -24.39 -6.49 -8.34
C GLY A 182 -25.85 -6.84 -8.56
N GLY A 183 -26.67 -6.60 -7.54
CA GLY A 183 -28.11 -6.83 -7.60
C GLY A 183 -28.82 -5.67 -8.30
N GLU A 184 -29.66 -5.97 -9.29
CA GLU A 184 -30.40 -4.98 -10.10
C GLU A 184 -31.18 -3.98 -9.24
N ASN A 185 -31.88 -4.44 -8.21
CA ASN A 185 -32.63 -3.59 -7.29
C ASN A 185 -31.72 -2.62 -6.51
N SER A 186 -30.55 -3.08 -6.07
CA SER A 186 -29.60 -2.23 -5.32
C SER A 186 -28.94 -1.20 -6.23
N VAL A 187 -28.60 -1.60 -7.47
CA VAL A 187 -28.07 -0.68 -8.49
C VAL A 187 -29.09 0.39 -8.84
N LYS A 188 -30.36 0.00 -9.04
CA LYS A 188 -31.45 0.94 -9.28
C LYS A 188 -31.67 1.89 -8.10
N ALA A 189 -31.71 1.38 -6.87
CA ALA A 189 -31.87 2.20 -5.68
C ALA A 189 -30.71 3.21 -5.50
N ALA A 190 -29.48 2.82 -5.83
CA ALA A 190 -28.34 3.74 -5.85
C ALA A 190 -28.49 4.83 -6.93
N ALA A 191 -28.93 4.47 -8.14
CA ALA A 191 -29.19 5.42 -9.22
C ALA A 191 -30.32 6.40 -8.87
N ASP A 192 -31.40 5.93 -8.24
CA ASP A 192 -32.51 6.77 -7.79
C ASP A 192 -32.04 7.78 -6.72
N LEU A 193 -31.19 7.35 -5.77
CA LEU A 193 -30.60 8.26 -4.77
C LEU A 193 -29.70 9.32 -5.41
N LEU A 194 -28.82 8.93 -6.33
CA LEU A 194 -27.89 9.85 -7.00
C LEU A 194 -28.61 10.80 -7.96
N SER A 195 -29.70 10.37 -8.59
CA SER A 195 -30.51 11.22 -9.48
C SER A 195 -31.17 12.37 -8.72
N ASN A 196 -31.56 12.14 -7.47
CA ASN A 196 -32.20 13.14 -6.61
C ASN A 196 -31.20 13.94 -5.74
N ALA A 197 -29.89 13.66 -5.85
CA ALA A 197 -28.87 14.32 -5.05
C ALA A 197 -28.60 15.75 -5.53
N LYS A 198 -28.53 16.70 -4.61
CA LYS A 198 -28.09 18.08 -4.87
C LYS A 198 -26.59 18.23 -4.72
N ASN A 199 -25.94 17.48 -3.84
CA ASN A 199 -24.50 17.51 -3.61
C ASN A 199 -23.90 16.09 -3.59
N PRO A 200 -24.00 15.32 -4.69
CA PRO A 200 -23.41 13.98 -4.74
C PRO A 200 -21.88 14.07 -4.71
N VAL A 201 -21.23 13.18 -3.94
CA VAL A 201 -19.76 13.02 -3.91
C VAL A 201 -19.41 11.56 -4.16
N ILE A 202 -18.37 11.31 -4.96
CA ILE A 202 -17.83 9.96 -5.17
C ILE A 202 -16.56 9.81 -4.34
N LEU A 203 -16.44 8.71 -3.60
CA LEU A 203 -15.24 8.31 -2.87
C LEU A 203 -14.72 7.00 -3.46
N ASN A 204 -13.65 7.08 -4.25
CA ASN A 204 -13.02 5.91 -4.85
C ASN A 204 -12.00 5.26 -3.91
N GLY A 205 -11.99 3.93 -3.87
CA GLY A 205 -10.95 3.14 -3.23
C GLY A 205 -10.21 2.21 -4.18
N ALA A 206 -9.43 1.29 -3.60
CA ALA A 206 -8.62 0.32 -4.34
C ALA A 206 -9.43 -0.51 -5.36
N GLY A 207 -10.70 -0.81 -5.08
CA GLY A 207 -11.55 -1.57 -6.00
C GLY A 207 -11.73 -0.90 -7.37
N VAL A 208 -11.62 0.43 -7.45
CA VAL A 208 -11.66 1.17 -8.72
C VAL A 208 -10.38 0.97 -9.53
N VAL A 209 -9.23 0.87 -8.86
CA VAL A 209 -7.92 0.60 -9.48
C VAL A 209 -7.81 -0.86 -9.93
N LEU A 210 -8.33 -1.79 -9.11
CA LEU A 210 -8.28 -3.22 -9.39
C LEU A 210 -9.29 -3.66 -10.46
N SER A 211 -10.42 -2.96 -10.57
CA SER A 211 -11.46 -3.24 -11.54
C SER A 211 -11.05 -2.80 -12.95
N LYS A 212 -11.16 -3.70 -13.93
CA LYS A 212 -10.87 -3.38 -15.33
C LYS A 212 -11.85 -2.32 -15.85
N GLY A 213 -11.32 -1.13 -16.15
CA GLY A 213 -12.12 0.02 -16.58
C GLY A 213 -12.80 0.79 -15.44
N GLY A 214 -12.45 0.50 -14.18
CA GLY A 214 -13.06 1.14 -13.01
C GLY A 214 -12.89 2.66 -13.01
N ILE A 215 -11.68 3.15 -13.32
CA ILE A 215 -11.41 4.59 -13.41
C ILE A 215 -12.29 5.25 -14.48
N ALA A 216 -12.34 4.69 -15.68
CA ALA A 216 -13.15 5.25 -16.78
C ALA A 216 -14.65 5.26 -16.46
N ALA A 217 -15.17 4.18 -15.84
CA ALA A 217 -16.57 4.12 -15.42
C ALA A 217 -16.90 5.14 -14.32
N SER A 218 -15.99 5.32 -13.35
CA SER A 218 -16.11 6.35 -12.32
C SER A 218 -16.07 7.76 -12.92
N MET A 219 -15.22 8.02 -13.92
CA MET A 219 -15.14 9.31 -14.61
C MET A 219 -16.45 9.64 -15.32
N ALA A 220 -16.97 8.72 -16.13
CA ALA A 220 -18.23 8.93 -16.85
C ALA A 220 -19.40 9.23 -15.89
N LEU A 221 -19.46 8.53 -14.75
CA LEU A 221 -20.46 8.79 -13.72
C LEU A 221 -20.27 10.16 -13.05
N ALA A 222 -19.02 10.53 -12.71
CA ALA A 222 -18.69 11.84 -12.13
C ALA A 222 -19.07 12.99 -13.08
N GLU A 223 -18.76 12.85 -14.37
CA GLU A 223 -19.04 13.84 -15.42
C GLU A 223 -20.55 14.03 -15.63
N LYS A 224 -21.32 12.94 -15.70
CA LYS A 224 -22.80 13.02 -15.81
C LYS A 224 -23.39 13.84 -14.66
N LEU A 225 -22.90 13.62 -13.45
CA LEU A 225 -23.39 14.26 -12.23
C LEU A 225 -22.73 15.61 -11.92
N ASP A 226 -21.64 16.00 -12.60
CA ASP A 226 -20.72 17.06 -12.11
C ASP A 226 -20.40 16.87 -10.60
N ALA A 227 -20.11 15.63 -10.20
CA ALA A 227 -19.82 15.25 -8.80
C ALA A 227 -18.31 15.28 -8.54
N PRO A 228 -17.82 15.89 -7.44
CA PRO A 228 -16.42 15.81 -7.10
C PRO A 228 -16.05 14.39 -6.68
N VAL A 229 -14.82 14.00 -7.01
CA VAL A 229 -14.29 12.67 -6.71
C VAL A 229 -13.15 12.80 -5.70
N CYS A 230 -13.42 12.33 -4.50
CA CYS A 230 -12.41 12.09 -3.47
C CYS A 230 -11.83 10.69 -3.64
N VAL A 231 -10.60 10.48 -3.17
CA VAL A 231 -9.97 9.17 -3.13
C VAL A 231 -9.59 8.80 -1.70
N GLY A 232 -9.54 7.51 -1.40
CA GLY A 232 -9.12 7.03 -0.09
C GLY A 232 -7.67 7.41 0.24
N TYR A 233 -7.36 7.52 1.54
CA TYR A 233 -5.98 7.61 2.03
C TYR A 233 -5.13 6.50 1.40
N GLN A 234 -3.97 6.86 0.84
CA GLN A 234 -3.07 5.95 0.13
C GLN A 234 -3.62 5.29 -1.15
N HIS A 235 -4.65 5.89 -1.76
CA HIS A 235 -5.22 5.48 -3.05
C HIS A 235 -5.35 6.68 -4.01
N ASN A 236 -4.37 7.57 -4.00
CA ASN A 236 -4.33 8.79 -4.82
C ASN A 236 -4.46 8.52 -6.33
N ASP A 237 -4.17 7.30 -6.76
CA ASP A 237 -4.26 6.81 -8.15
C ASP A 237 -5.64 6.23 -8.52
N ALA A 238 -6.64 6.32 -7.63
CA ALA A 238 -7.99 5.83 -7.88
C ALA A 238 -8.88 6.78 -8.70
N PHE A 239 -8.34 7.92 -9.15
CA PHE A 239 -8.99 8.85 -10.08
C PHE A 239 -7.95 9.79 -10.71
N PRO A 240 -8.10 10.24 -11.97
CA PRO A 240 -7.07 11.06 -12.62
C PRO A 240 -6.91 12.42 -11.95
N GLY A 241 -5.70 12.70 -11.48
CA GLY A 241 -5.33 13.92 -10.76
C GLY A 241 -5.54 15.20 -11.57
N SER A 242 -5.30 15.12 -12.88
CA SER A 242 -5.53 16.22 -13.82
C SER A 242 -7.02 16.52 -14.08
N HIS A 243 -7.94 15.64 -13.66
CA HIS A 243 -9.36 15.78 -13.96
C HIS A 243 -9.99 16.96 -13.19
N PRO A 244 -10.85 17.79 -13.83
CA PRO A 244 -11.47 18.95 -13.18
C PRO A 244 -12.28 18.62 -11.92
N LEU A 245 -12.84 17.40 -11.84
CA LEU A 245 -13.61 16.92 -10.68
C LEU A 245 -12.78 16.21 -9.60
N PHE A 246 -11.47 15.99 -9.80
CA PHE A 246 -10.63 15.39 -8.76
C PHE A 246 -10.51 16.31 -7.55
N ALA A 247 -10.94 15.85 -6.38
CA ALA A 247 -10.92 16.61 -5.13
C ALA A 247 -9.74 16.25 -4.22
N GLY A 248 -8.94 15.24 -4.58
CA GLY A 248 -7.78 14.79 -3.81
C GLY A 248 -8.08 13.69 -2.78
N PRO A 249 -7.04 13.20 -2.10
CA PRO A 249 -7.17 12.13 -1.11
C PRO A 249 -7.77 12.64 0.20
N LEU A 250 -8.63 11.84 0.82
CA LEU A 250 -9.08 12.07 2.18
C LEU A 250 -8.06 11.55 3.20
N GLY A 251 -8.32 11.84 4.47
CA GLY A 251 -7.51 11.35 5.58
C GLY A 251 -6.24 12.16 5.86
N TYR A 252 -5.30 11.53 6.55
CA TYR A 252 -4.16 12.23 7.16
C TYR A 252 -3.33 12.98 6.15
N ASN A 253 -3.10 14.27 6.45
CA ASN A 253 -2.36 15.17 5.59
C ASN A 253 -2.85 15.14 4.12
N GLY A 254 -4.14 14.85 3.91
CA GLY A 254 -4.76 14.79 2.59
C GLY A 254 -5.28 16.15 2.12
N SER A 255 -6.23 16.13 1.20
CA SER A 255 -6.83 17.31 0.60
C SER A 255 -7.88 17.94 1.51
N LYS A 256 -7.61 19.16 1.99
CA LYS A 256 -8.64 19.99 2.66
C LYS A 256 -9.84 20.24 1.74
N ALA A 257 -9.59 20.36 0.43
CA ALA A 257 -10.67 20.53 -0.54
C ALA A 257 -11.62 19.32 -0.56
N GLY A 258 -11.07 18.10 -0.60
CA GLY A 258 -11.86 16.87 -0.54
C GLY A 258 -12.67 16.77 0.75
N MET A 259 -12.06 17.08 1.89
CA MET A 259 -12.74 17.09 3.19
C MET A 259 -13.90 18.09 3.24
N GLN A 260 -13.71 19.31 2.74
CA GLN A 260 -14.80 20.30 2.69
C GLN A 260 -15.94 19.84 1.78
N LEU A 261 -15.61 19.32 0.59
CA LEU A 261 -16.62 18.88 -0.38
C LEU A 261 -17.44 17.68 0.11
N ILE A 262 -16.80 16.68 0.72
CA ILE A 262 -17.53 15.52 1.24
C ILE A 262 -18.37 15.86 2.47
N LYS A 263 -17.98 16.85 3.26
CA LYS A 263 -18.75 17.33 4.42
C LYS A 263 -20.12 17.86 4.03
N ASP A 264 -20.20 18.53 2.88
CA ASP A 264 -21.42 19.16 2.37
C ASP A 264 -22.28 18.21 1.51
N ALA A 265 -21.86 16.94 1.40
CA ALA A 265 -22.54 15.93 0.60
C ALA A 265 -23.89 15.52 1.20
N ASP A 266 -24.89 15.33 0.33
CA ASP A 266 -26.17 14.70 0.70
C ASP A 266 -26.24 13.23 0.30
N VAL A 267 -25.46 12.81 -0.69
CA VAL A 267 -25.24 11.41 -1.07
C VAL A 267 -23.75 11.17 -1.30
N VAL A 268 -23.20 10.10 -0.71
CA VAL A 268 -21.83 9.66 -0.98
C VAL A 268 -21.87 8.27 -1.63
N LEU A 269 -21.31 8.17 -2.84
CA LEU A 269 -21.02 6.89 -3.49
C LEU A 269 -19.61 6.44 -3.13
N CYS A 270 -19.51 5.46 -2.25
CA CYS A 270 -18.27 4.83 -1.83
C CYS A 270 -17.99 3.65 -2.78
N LEU A 271 -17.22 3.90 -3.85
CA LEU A 271 -17.01 2.96 -4.94
C LEU A 271 -15.71 2.15 -4.73
N GLY A 272 -15.82 0.84 -4.60
CA GLY A 272 -14.67 -0.06 -4.44
C GLY A 272 -13.85 0.25 -3.17
N THR A 273 -14.53 0.61 -2.09
CA THR A 273 -13.89 1.00 -0.83
C THR A 273 -14.58 0.38 0.38
N ARG A 274 -13.76 -0.18 1.28
CA ARG A 274 -14.16 -0.65 2.60
C ARG A 274 -14.38 0.47 3.63
N LEU A 275 -14.36 1.73 3.19
CA LEU A 275 -14.47 2.91 4.05
C LEU A 275 -13.47 2.88 5.20
N ASN A 276 -12.18 2.89 4.85
CA ASN A 276 -11.12 2.81 5.84
C ASN A 276 -11.26 3.94 6.88
N PRO A 277 -10.99 3.67 8.18
CA PRO A 277 -11.11 4.70 9.21
C PRO A 277 -10.25 5.93 8.93
N PHE A 278 -9.08 5.75 8.33
CA PHE A 278 -8.15 6.84 8.05
C PHE A 278 -8.68 7.88 7.05
N SER A 279 -9.64 7.51 6.20
CA SER A 279 -10.30 8.42 5.24
C SER A 279 -11.60 9.03 5.77
N THR A 280 -12.03 8.65 6.97
CA THR A 280 -13.35 9.05 7.51
C THR A 280 -13.31 9.61 8.93
N LEU A 281 -12.11 9.67 9.52
CA LEU A 281 -11.85 10.29 10.81
C LEU A 281 -11.49 11.76 10.63
N PRO A 282 -11.71 12.61 11.65
CA PRO A 282 -11.39 14.03 11.58
C PRO A 282 -9.94 14.31 11.16
N GLY A 283 -9.74 15.39 10.41
CA GLY A 283 -8.43 15.82 9.92
C GLY A 283 -8.35 17.34 9.85
N TYR A 284 -7.18 17.93 10.10
CA TYR A 284 -7.01 19.39 10.16
C TYR A 284 -7.99 20.09 11.12
N GLY A 285 -8.33 19.45 12.24
CA GLY A 285 -9.33 19.95 13.20
C GLY A 285 -10.78 19.94 12.66
N MET A 286 -11.05 19.33 11.51
CA MET A 286 -12.36 19.27 10.89
C MET A 286 -13.01 17.88 11.06
N GLU A 287 -14.20 17.84 11.63
CA GLU A 287 -15.12 16.71 11.47
C GLU A 287 -15.81 16.83 10.11
N TYR A 288 -15.29 16.10 9.12
CA TYR A 288 -15.68 16.26 7.71
C TYR A 288 -16.51 15.10 7.16
N TRP A 289 -16.60 13.97 7.86
CA TRP A 289 -17.47 12.90 7.38
C TRP A 289 -18.94 13.37 7.49
N PRO A 290 -19.74 13.32 6.41
CA PRO A 290 -21.08 13.89 6.42
C PRO A 290 -22.02 13.07 7.31
N ALA A 291 -22.61 13.73 8.31
CA ALA A 291 -23.44 13.08 9.32
C ALA A 291 -24.81 12.62 8.76
N ASP A 292 -25.39 13.41 7.86
CA ASP A 292 -26.76 13.22 7.36
C ASP A 292 -26.84 12.62 5.94
N ALA A 293 -25.70 12.43 5.27
CA ALA A 293 -25.66 11.92 3.91
C ALA A 293 -26.19 10.48 3.80
N LYS A 294 -26.82 10.17 2.67
CA LYS A 294 -27.10 8.78 2.28
C LYS A 294 -25.82 8.15 1.74
N ILE A 295 -25.39 7.05 2.35
CA ILE A 295 -24.18 6.33 1.94
C ILE A 295 -24.54 5.15 1.06
N ILE A 296 -24.00 5.11 -0.15
CA ILE A 296 -24.02 3.94 -1.05
C ILE A 296 -22.63 3.32 -0.99
N GLN A 297 -22.52 2.05 -0.60
CA GLN A 297 -21.22 1.38 -0.53
C GLN A 297 -21.16 0.19 -1.50
N VAL A 298 -20.11 0.17 -2.31
CA VAL A 298 -19.81 -0.87 -3.29
C VAL A 298 -18.50 -1.56 -2.91
N ASP A 299 -18.55 -2.87 -2.73
CA ASP A 299 -17.37 -3.71 -2.50
C ASP A 299 -17.59 -5.11 -3.09
N ILE A 300 -16.53 -5.81 -3.51
CA ILE A 300 -16.64 -7.19 -3.97
C ILE A 300 -16.82 -8.16 -2.80
N ASN A 301 -16.35 -7.78 -1.62
CA ASN A 301 -16.45 -8.57 -0.40
C ASN A 301 -17.61 -8.07 0.48
N PRO A 302 -18.69 -8.86 0.66
CA PRO A 302 -19.83 -8.47 1.49
C PRO A 302 -19.46 -8.17 2.95
N ASP A 303 -18.41 -8.79 3.49
CA ASP A 303 -17.97 -8.61 4.88
C ASP A 303 -17.35 -7.21 5.13
N ARG A 304 -17.15 -6.43 4.07
CA ARG A 304 -16.63 -5.05 4.14
C ARG A 304 -17.72 -3.99 4.10
N ILE A 305 -18.96 -4.35 3.77
CA ILE A 305 -20.06 -3.41 3.65
C ILE A 305 -20.66 -3.13 5.03
N GLY A 306 -20.75 -1.86 5.40
CA GLY A 306 -21.36 -1.43 6.67
C GLY A 306 -20.48 -1.61 7.90
N LEU A 307 -19.20 -1.95 7.74
CA LEU A 307 -18.28 -2.22 8.85
C LEU A 307 -17.94 -0.96 9.67
N THR A 308 -17.71 0.18 9.00
CA THR A 308 -17.19 1.40 9.65
C THR A 308 -18.20 2.53 9.72
N LYS A 309 -19.19 2.55 8.83
CA LYS A 309 -20.21 3.60 8.72
C LYS A 309 -21.57 2.97 8.42
N LYS A 310 -22.65 3.66 8.81
CA LYS A 310 -24.02 3.27 8.46
C LYS A 310 -24.22 3.42 6.95
N VAL A 311 -24.67 2.35 6.30
CA VAL A 311 -24.90 2.29 4.85
C VAL A 311 -26.40 2.32 4.55
N THR A 312 -26.81 3.12 3.56
CA THR A 312 -28.17 3.16 3.04
C THR A 312 -28.41 2.07 2.00
N VAL A 313 -27.46 1.92 1.06
CA VAL A 313 -27.50 0.89 0.00
C VAL A 313 -26.14 0.21 -0.07
N GLY A 314 -26.11 -1.09 0.20
CA GLY A 314 -24.93 -1.95 0.00
C GLY A 314 -25.02 -2.71 -1.33
N ILE A 315 -23.95 -2.72 -2.11
CA ILE A 315 -23.89 -3.42 -3.39
C ILE A 315 -22.64 -4.31 -3.42
N VAL A 316 -22.85 -5.62 -3.56
CA VAL A 316 -21.77 -6.60 -3.72
C VAL A 316 -21.47 -6.77 -5.20
N GLY A 317 -20.35 -6.22 -5.66
CA GLY A 317 -20.01 -6.27 -7.09
C GLY A 317 -18.73 -5.55 -7.46
N ASP A 318 -18.35 -5.72 -8.73
CA ASP A 318 -17.19 -5.07 -9.34
C ASP A 318 -17.44 -3.58 -9.55
N ALA A 319 -16.46 -2.74 -9.19
CA ALA A 319 -16.58 -1.28 -9.20
C ALA A 319 -16.96 -0.73 -10.59
N ALA A 320 -16.34 -1.21 -11.67
CA ALA A 320 -16.65 -0.75 -13.03
C ALA A 320 -18.07 -1.16 -13.44
N LYS A 321 -18.45 -2.43 -13.21
CA LYS A 321 -19.79 -2.92 -13.55
C LYS A 321 -20.87 -2.16 -12.78
N ILE A 322 -20.67 -1.89 -11.48
CA ILE A 322 -21.62 -1.11 -10.69
C ILE A 322 -21.70 0.34 -11.18
N ALA A 323 -20.58 1.02 -11.39
CA ALA A 323 -20.58 2.41 -11.85
C ALA A 323 -21.31 2.57 -13.20
N ASN A 324 -21.08 1.66 -14.14
CA ASN A 324 -21.79 1.63 -15.43
C ASN A 324 -23.28 1.29 -15.26
N GLY A 325 -23.61 0.35 -14.38
CA GLY A 325 -25.00 -0.01 -14.06
C GLY A 325 -25.77 1.16 -13.46
N ILE A 326 -25.16 1.90 -12.53
CA ILE A 326 -25.72 3.12 -11.96
C ILE A 326 -25.91 4.17 -13.07
N LEU A 327 -24.86 4.44 -13.86
CA LEU A 327 -24.90 5.41 -14.95
C LEU A 327 -26.05 5.15 -15.93
N GLY A 328 -26.26 3.89 -16.32
CA GLY A 328 -27.35 3.48 -17.22
C GLY A 328 -28.76 3.54 -16.61
N ASN A 329 -28.87 3.68 -15.28
CA ASN A 329 -30.15 3.78 -14.56
C ASN A 329 -30.42 5.20 -14.00
N LEU A 330 -29.50 6.16 -14.19
CA LEU A 330 -29.73 7.54 -13.78
C LEU A 330 -30.91 8.15 -14.55
N ALA A 331 -31.66 9.03 -13.89
CA ALA A 331 -32.66 9.87 -14.55
C ALA A 331 -31.99 10.82 -15.56
N ASP A 332 -32.76 11.27 -16.56
CA ASP A 332 -32.24 12.18 -17.59
C ASP A 332 -31.72 13.49 -16.99
N ASP A 333 -32.42 14.02 -15.99
CA ASP A 333 -32.13 15.25 -15.23
C ASP A 333 -31.18 15.03 -14.03
N ALA A 334 -30.63 13.82 -13.86
CA ALA A 334 -29.71 13.50 -12.78
C ALA A 334 -28.51 14.47 -12.78
N GLY A 335 -28.30 15.11 -11.62
CA GLY A 335 -27.24 16.09 -11.41
C GLY A 335 -27.61 17.53 -11.78
N ASP A 336 -28.77 17.83 -12.36
CA ASP A 336 -29.13 19.20 -12.75
C ASP A 336 -29.40 20.11 -11.56
N ALA A 337 -29.98 19.55 -10.48
CA ALA A 337 -30.20 20.27 -9.24
C ALA A 337 -28.88 20.81 -8.66
N GLY A 338 -28.77 22.14 -8.56
CA GLY A 338 -27.61 22.82 -7.96
C GLY A 338 -26.30 22.70 -8.76
N ARG A 339 -26.34 22.23 -10.02
CA ARG A 339 -25.13 21.96 -10.84
C ARG A 339 -24.17 23.14 -10.92
N ALA A 340 -24.68 24.34 -11.21
CA ALA A 340 -23.85 25.54 -11.36
C ALA A 340 -23.13 25.92 -10.06
N ASP A 341 -23.87 25.94 -8.94
CA ASP A 341 -23.32 26.23 -7.61
C ASP A 341 -22.29 25.17 -7.20
N ARG A 342 -22.59 23.90 -7.44
CA ARG A 342 -21.69 22.78 -7.16
C ARG A 342 -20.38 22.90 -7.94
N LYS A 343 -20.42 23.17 -9.24
CA LYS A 343 -19.21 23.38 -10.06
C LYS A 343 -18.39 24.57 -9.56
N ALA A 344 -19.03 25.68 -9.23
CA ALA A 344 -18.35 26.86 -8.69
C ALA A 344 -17.68 26.55 -7.35
N HIS A 345 -18.39 25.84 -6.46
CA HIS A 345 -17.87 25.43 -5.15
C HIS A 345 -16.67 24.49 -5.28
N ILE A 346 -16.74 23.47 -6.16
CA ILE A 346 -15.61 22.57 -6.45
C ILE A 346 -14.39 23.37 -6.92
N ALA A 347 -14.57 24.27 -7.90
CA ALA A 347 -13.47 25.07 -8.45
C ALA A 347 -12.84 25.98 -7.38
N GLN A 348 -13.66 26.67 -6.59
CA GLN A 348 -13.21 27.57 -5.53
C GLN A 348 -12.42 26.81 -4.46
N THR A 349 -12.99 25.74 -3.93
CA THR A 349 -12.42 24.94 -2.84
C THR A 349 -11.09 24.29 -3.26
N LYS A 350 -11.02 23.75 -4.48
CA LYS A 350 -9.78 23.21 -5.05
C LYS A 350 -8.71 24.28 -5.26
N SER A 351 -9.08 25.44 -5.81
CA SER A 351 -8.14 26.54 -6.04
C SER A 351 -7.55 27.05 -4.73
N ALA A 352 -8.38 27.20 -3.69
CA ALA A 352 -7.94 27.62 -2.36
C ALA A 352 -6.92 26.63 -1.77
N TRP A 353 -7.22 25.32 -1.80
CA TRP A 353 -6.31 24.31 -1.29
C TRP A 353 -4.99 24.25 -2.07
N LYS A 354 -5.03 24.36 -3.40
CA LYS A 354 -3.82 24.38 -4.23
C LYS A 354 -2.92 25.58 -3.91
N GLN A 355 -3.51 26.75 -3.70
CA GLN A 355 -2.76 27.95 -3.29
C GLN A 355 -2.13 27.76 -1.91
N GLU A 356 -2.90 27.30 -0.93
CA GLU A 356 -2.39 27.00 0.42
C GLU A 356 -1.21 26.03 0.36
N LEU A 357 -1.39 24.86 -0.26
CA LEU A 357 -0.38 23.81 -0.34
C LEU A 357 0.90 24.27 -1.04
N SER A 358 0.79 25.11 -2.08
CA SER A 358 1.94 25.64 -2.82
C SER A 358 2.78 26.64 -2.01
N SER A 359 2.23 27.18 -0.92
CA SER A 359 2.88 28.17 -0.06
C SER A 359 3.21 27.64 1.35
N LEU A 360 2.80 26.40 1.64
CA LEU A 360 2.96 25.79 2.95
C LEU A 360 4.39 25.26 3.10
N ASP A 361 5.28 26.07 3.63
CA ASP A 361 6.67 25.67 3.91
C ASP A 361 6.87 25.07 5.30
N HIS A 362 6.00 25.35 6.26
CA HIS A 362 6.19 24.93 7.64
C HIS A 362 4.91 24.39 8.24
N GLU A 363 5.06 23.40 9.12
CA GLU A 363 3.95 22.87 9.90
C GLU A 363 3.67 23.79 11.09
N GLN A 364 2.41 23.89 11.45
CA GLN A 364 1.97 24.70 12.59
C GLN A 364 1.87 23.85 13.84
N ASP A 365 2.15 24.46 14.99
CA ASP A 365 1.93 23.85 16.30
C ASP A 365 0.44 23.86 16.65
N ASP A 366 0.02 22.86 17.44
CA ASP A 366 -1.31 22.86 18.04
C ASP A 366 -1.35 23.87 19.20
N PRO A 367 -2.53 24.39 19.58
CA PRO A 367 -2.65 25.24 20.76
C PRO A 367 -2.08 24.56 22.01
N GLY A 368 -1.06 25.17 22.61
CA GLY A 368 -0.39 24.65 23.81
C GLY A 368 0.84 23.78 23.54
N THR A 369 1.23 23.56 22.28
CA THR A 369 2.51 22.95 21.90
C THR A 369 3.44 24.00 21.27
N SER A 370 4.73 23.69 21.20
CA SER A 370 5.75 24.55 20.57
C SER A 370 6.87 23.74 19.89
N TRP A 371 6.60 22.49 19.54
CA TRP A 371 7.63 21.59 19.04
C TRP A 371 8.14 22.03 17.66
N ASN A 372 7.24 22.38 16.74
CA ASN A 372 7.64 22.73 15.38
C ASN A 372 8.44 24.04 15.37
N GLU A 373 8.05 25.02 16.18
CA GLU A 373 8.86 26.23 16.43
C GLU A 373 10.28 25.89 16.90
N ARG A 374 10.41 25.12 17.99
CA ARG A 374 11.71 24.72 18.53
C ARG A 374 12.54 23.88 17.55
N ALA A 375 11.90 23.02 16.76
CA ALA A 375 12.56 22.19 15.75
C ALA A 375 13.18 23.05 14.63
N ARG A 376 12.48 24.12 14.21
CA ARG A 376 13.01 25.09 13.24
C ARG A 376 14.19 25.87 13.82
N GLU A 377 14.06 26.38 15.04
CA GLU A 377 15.14 27.13 15.71
C GLU A 377 16.39 26.28 15.95
N ALA A 378 16.23 25.00 16.26
CA ALA A 378 17.35 24.09 16.51
C ALA A 378 18.15 23.76 15.24
N ARG A 379 17.52 23.83 14.06
CA ARG A 379 18.11 23.48 12.75
C ARG A 379 17.58 24.42 11.64
N PRO A 380 17.92 25.72 11.68
CA PRO A 380 17.34 26.70 10.76
C PRO A 380 17.78 26.51 9.30
N ASP A 381 18.96 25.89 9.10
CA ASP A 381 19.52 25.63 7.76
C ASP A 381 19.02 24.31 7.15
N TRP A 382 18.16 23.56 7.84
CA TRP A 382 17.64 22.28 7.37
C TRP A 382 16.25 22.48 6.76
N MET A 383 15.98 21.79 5.65
CA MET A 383 14.67 21.83 5.01
C MET A 383 13.58 21.32 5.94
N SER A 384 12.39 21.90 5.84
CA SER A 384 11.20 21.28 6.40
C SER A 384 10.75 20.08 5.55
N PRO A 385 9.94 19.16 6.11
CA PRO A 385 9.30 18.11 5.32
C PRO A 385 8.47 18.64 4.15
N ARG A 386 7.82 19.80 4.32
CA ARG A 386 6.99 20.43 3.29
C ARG A 386 7.80 20.96 2.12
N GLN A 387 8.94 21.62 2.41
CA GLN A 387 9.88 22.08 1.39
C GLN A 387 10.42 20.91 0.57
N ALA A 388 10.77 19.81 1.22
CA ALA A 388 11.23 18.61 0.52
C ALA A 388 10.17 18.01 -0.40
N TRP A 389 8.90 17.90 0.03
CA TRP A 389 7.84 17.41 -0.85
C TRP A 389 7.56 18.32 -2.04
N ARG A 390 7.68 19.64 -1.88
CA ARG A 390 7.58 20.59 -3.00
C ARG A 390 8.71 20.41 -4.01
N ALA A 391 9.95 20.21 -3.55
CA ALA A 391 11.08 19.92 -4.42
C ALA A 391 10.92 18.56 -5.13
N ILE A 392 10.47 17.53 -4.42
CA ILE A 392 10.15 16.22 -5.00
C ILE A 392 9.09 16.35 -6.09
N GLN A 393 7.99 17.06 -5.82
CA GLN A 393 6.90 17.26 -6.79
C GLN A 393 7.36 17.98 -8.06
N ALA A 394 8.38 18.85 -7.96
CA ALA A 394 8.93 19.55 -9.12
C ALA A 394 9.75 18.65 -10.05
N ALA A 395 10.34 17.55 -9.54
CA ALA A 395 11.17 16.62 -10.31
C ALA A 395 10.50 15.27 -10.61
N LEU A 396 9.44 14.90 -9.89
CA LEU A 396 8.80 13.60 -10.06
C LEU A 396 8.04 13.52 -11.40
N PRO A 397 8.33 12.53 -12.28
CA PRO A 397 7.62 12.34 -13.54
C PRO A 397 6.15 11.97 -13.30
N ARG A 398 5.24 12.40 -14.18
CA ARG A 398 3.79 12.13 -14.03
C ARG A 398 3.46 10.64 -14.14
N GLU A 399 4.21 9.91 -14.95
CA GLU A 399 4.01 8.49 -15.22
C GLU A 399 4.63 7.56 -14.16
N ALA A 400 5.41 8.12 -13.23
CA ALA A 400 6.18 7.38 -12.24
C ALA A 400 5.29 6.53 -11.33
N ILE A 401 5.78 5.35 -10.97
CA ILE A 401 5.22 4.57 -9.87
C ILE A 401 5.95 5.00 -8.60
N ILE A 402 5.20 5.24 -7.53
CA ILE A 402 5.80 5.57 -6.25
C ILE A 402 5.41 4.57 -5.17
N SER A 403 6.31 4.38 -4.21
CA SER A 403 5.98 3.76 -2.93
C SER A 403 6.20 4.74 -1.79
N SER A 404 5.24 4.84 -0.88
CA SER A 404 5.41 5.59 0.37
C SER A 404 5.42 4.60 1.54
N ASP A 405 6.43 4.67 2.41
CA ASP A 405 6.44 3.95 3.68
C ASP A 405 5.48 4.61 4.70
N ILE A 406 5.40 4.07 5.91
CA ILE A 406 4.63 4.69 6.99
C ILE A 406 5.52 5.64 7.82
N GLY A 407 4.94 6.74 8.30
CA GLY A 407 5.63 7.69 9.17
C GLY A 407 5.28 9.14 8.85
N ASN A 408 5.72 10.07 9.70
CA ASN A 408 5.34 11.49 9.63
C ASN A 408 5.62 12.13 8.26
N ASN A 409 6.86 12.02 7.77
CA ASN A 409 7.24 12.68 6.51
C ASN A 409 6.52 12.04 5.31
N CYS A 410 6.33 10.72 5.32
CA CYS A 410 5.57 10.02 4.28
C CYS A 410 4.08 10.40 4.31
N ALA A 411 3.49 10.53 5.51
CA ALA A 411 2.11 10.97 5.68
C ALA A 411 1.92 12.42 5.19
N ILE A 412 2.83 13.35 5.49
CA ILE A 412 2.82 14.72 4.94
C ILE A 412 2.75 14.69 3.40
N GLY A 413 3.41 13.72 2.78
CA GLY A 413 3.40 13.48 1.35
C GLY A 413 2.03 13.18 0.74
N ASN A 414 1.04 12.73 1.52
CA ASN A 414 -0.27 12.32 1.00
C ASN A 414 -0.99 13.43 0.19
N ALA A 415 -0.73 14.72 0.49
CA ALA A 415 -1.31 15.85 -0.22
C ALA A 415 -0.70 16.16 -1.60
N TYR A 416 0.47 15.62 -1.95
CA TYR A 416 1.26 16.11 -3.10
C TYR A 416 1.14 15.24 -4.36
N PRO A 417 1.45 13.93 -4.35
CA PRO A 417 1.37 13.14 -5.57
C PRO A 417 -0.07 12.93 -6.01
N ASP A 418 -0.32 13.22 -7.28
CA ASP A 418 -1.50 12.83 -8.03
C ASP A 418 -1.09 12.03 -9.27
N PHE A 419 -2.02 11.26 -9.83
CA PHE A 419 -1.74 10.33 -10.92
C PHE A 419 -2.85 10.39 -11.95
N ASP A 420 -2.51 10.25 -13.23
CA ASP A 420 -3.52 10.18 -14.30
C ASP A 420 -3.99 8.75 -14.57
N GLU A 421 -3.27 7.75 -14.05
CA GLU A 421 -3.52 6.32 -14.23
C GLU A 421 -3.51 5.60 -12.87
N GLY A 422 -4.18 4.44 -12.79
CA GLY A 422 -4.13 3.56 -11.64
C GLY A 422 -2.85 2.71 -11.57
N ARG A 423 -2.64 2.04 -10.44
CA ARG A 423 -1.46 1.20 -10.15
C ARG A 423 -0.15 1.99 -10.11
N LYS A 424 -0.23 3.25 -9.72
CA LYS A 424 0.90 4.17 -9.60
C LYS A 424 1.28 4.44 -8.16
N TYR A 425 0.39 4.19 -7.20
CA TYR A 425 0.68 4.42 -5.78
C TYR A 425 0.71 3.13 -4.96
N LEU A 426 1.91 2.79 -4.49
CA LEU A 426 2.17 1.66 -3.61
C LEU A 426 2.30 2.17 -2.17
N ALA A 427 1.67 1.47 -1.24
CA ALA A 427 1.59 1.89 0.16
C ALA A 427 1.46 0.69 1.11
N PRO A 428 1.95 0.80 2.36
CA PRO A 428 1.84 -0.23 3.39
C PRO A 428 0.39 -0.49 3.82
N GLY A 429 -0.55 0.34 3.36
CA GLY A 429 -1.97 0.21 3.63
C GLY A 429 -2.28 0.32 5.12
N LEU A 430 -3.41 -0.23 5.52
CA LEU A 430 -3.88 -0.11 6.90
C LEU A 430 -3.17 -1.01 7.91
N PHE A 431 -2.43 -2.02 7.45
CA PHE A 431 -1.58 -2.79 8.37
C PHE A 431 -0.39 -1.95 8.83
N GLY A 432 0.10 -1.07 7.95
CA GLY A 432 1.08 -0.04 8.28
C GLY A 432 2.43 -0.54 8.76
N PRO A 433 3.05 -1.59 8.18
CA PRO A 433 4.42 -1.94 8.56
C PRO A 433 5.41 -0.84 8.14
N CYS A 434 6.37 -0.57 9.00
CA CYS A 434 7.59 0.14 8.63
C CYS A 434 8.49 -0.78 7.78
N GLY A 435 9.19 -0.21 6.80
CA GLY A 435 10.14 -0.95 5.94
C GLY A 435 9.53 -1.45 4.63
N TYR A 436 8.33 -0.96 4.26
CA TYR A 436 7.63 -1.32 3.03
C TYR A 436 8.18 -0.61 1.78
N GLY A 437 8.66 0.64 1.94
CA GLY A 437 8.93 1.56 0.84
C GLY A 437 9.92 1.01 -0.19
N LEU A 438 11.13 0.65 0.27
CA LEU A 438 12.22 0.15 -0.58
C LEU A 438 11.86 -1.21 -1.24
N PRO A 439 11.42 -2.26 -0.51
CA PRO A 439 11.09 -3.52 -1.16
C PRO A 439 9.97 -3.38 -2.21
N ALA A 440 8.93 -2.59 -1.93
CA ALA A 440 7.81 -2.45 -2.85
C ALA A 440 8.21 -1.80 -4.19
N ILE A 441 9.10 -0.79 -4.19
CA ILE A 441 9.57 -0.19 -5.46
C ILE A 441 10.44 -1.14 -6.27
N VAL A 442 11.21 -2.00 -5.62
CA VAL A 442 12.05 -3.00 -6.30
C VAL A 442 11.15 -3.99 -7.03
N GLY A 443 10.13 -4.52 -6.35
CA GLY A 443 9.12 -5.37 -6.97
C GLY A 443 8.39 -4.69 -8.13
N ALA A 444 7.99 -3.43 -7.95
CA ALA A 444 7.34 -2.65 -9.00
C ALA A 444 8.23 -2.46 -10.23
N LYS A 445 9.51 -2.16 -10.04
CA LYS A 445 10.46 -1.95 -11.12
C LYS A 445 10.75 -3.24 -11.89
N ILE A 446 10.80 -4.39 -11.20
CA ILE A 446 10.88 -5.72 -11.83
C ILE A 446 9.73 -5.92 -12.80
N GLY A 447 8.50 -5.58 -12.39
CA GLY A 447 7.31 -5.73 -13.23
C GLY A 447 7.10 -4.63 -14.27
N GLN A 448 7.67 -3.45 -14.05
CA GLN A 448 7.51 -2.25 -14.87
C GLN A 448 8.87 -1.61 -15.20
N PRO A 449 9.75 -2.32 -15.94
CA PRO A 449 11.14 -1.89 -16.13
C PRO A 449 11.27 -0.55 -16.87
N ASN A 450 10.29 -0.22 -17.71
CA ASN A 450 10.29 0.99 -18.54
C ASN A 450 9.59 2.20 -17.89
N VAL A 451 9.21 2.10 -16.61
CA VAL A 451 8.58 3.19 -15.86
C VAL A 451 9.54 3.67 -14.77
N PRO A 452 9.70 4.99 -14.55
CA PRO A 452 10.40 5.49 -13.38
C PRO A 452 9.73 5.02 -12.08
N VAL A 453 10.50 4.45 -11.15
CA VAL A 453 9.98 4.01 -9.85
C VAL A 453 10.74 4.69 -8.72
N VAL A 454 10.01 5.38 -7.84
CA VAL A 454 10.60 6.19 -6.74
C VAL A 454 9.98 5.83 -5.39
N GLY A 455 10.81 5.44 -4.42
CA GLY A 455 10.36 5.13 -3.07
C GLY A 455 10.63 6.27 -2.10
N PHE A 456 9.79 6.37 -1.08
CA PHE A 456 9.89 7.36 -0.02
C PHE A 456 9.79 6.65 1.33
N ALA A 457 10.76 6.87 2.20
CA ALA A 457 10.75 6.31 3.55
C ALA A 457 11.28 7.33 4.57
N GLY A 458 10.73 7.31 5.78
CA GLY A 458 11.42 7.87 6.93
C GLY A 458 12.66 7.03 7.25
N ASP A 459 13.65 7.63 7.86
CA ASP A 459 14.93 6.98 8.14
C ASP A 459 14.84 5.77 9.08
N GLY A 460 14.02 5.83 10.13
CA GLY A 460 13.73 4.66 10.97
C GLY A 460 13.13 3.49 10.18
N ALA A 461 12.15 3.78 9.31
CA ALA A 461 11.50 2.77 8.48
C ALA A 461 12.45 2.20 7.42
N PHE A 462 13.22 3.05 6.76
CA PHE A 462 14.25 2.61 5.81
C PHE A 462 15.29 1.70 6.47
N GLY A 463 15.68 2.00 7.72
CA GLY A 463 16.60 1.18 8.50
C GLY A 463 16.16 -0.28 8.70
N ILE A 464 14.87 -0.60 8.58
CA ILE A 464 14.36 -1.97 8.68
C ILE A 464 14.66 -2.78 7.42
N ALA A 465 14.64 -2.13 6.24
CA ALA A 465 14.83 -2.79 4.94
C ALA A 465 16.21 -2.52 4.30
N VAL A 466 17.10 -1.80 4.99
CA VAL A 466 18.41 -1.38 4.46
C VAL A 466 19.30 -2.55 4.05
N ASN A 467 19.09 -3.73 4.63
CA ASN A 467 19.80 -4.96 4.27
C ASN A 467 19.57 -5.36 2.81
N GLU A 468 18.43 -5.00 2.19
CA GLU A 468 18.15 -5.30 0.78
C GLU A 468 19.10 -4.62 -0.19
N LEU A 469 19.81 -3.55 0.23
CA LEU A 469 20.85 -2.93 -0.58
C LEU A 469 21.94 -3.93 -1.00
N THR A 470 22.15 -5.00 -0.20
CA THR A 470 23.09 -6.09 -0.53
C THR A 470 22.59 -7.04 -1.63
N ALA A 471 21.28 -7.12 -1.86
CA ALA A 471 20.68 -7.93 -2.91
C ALA A 471 20.53 -7.13 -4.21
N ILE A 472 19.95 -5.93 -4.12
CA ILE A 472 19.63 -5.11 -5.30
C ILE A 472 20.86 -4.48 -5.98
N GLY A 473 22.04 -4.63 -5.39
CA GLY A 473 23.31 -4.19 -6.00
C GLY A 473 23.89 -5.18 -7.01
N ARG A 474 23.28 -6.35 -7.23
CA ARG A 474 23.69 -7.32 -8.25
C ARG A 474 23.21 -6.87 -9.64
N ASP A 475 23.98 -7.20 -10.67
CA ASP A 475 23.80 -6.69 -12.04
C ASP A 475 22.45 -7.06 -12.68
N GLU A 476 21.85 -8.19 -12.28
CA GLU A 476 20.56 -8.67 -12.78
C GLU A 476 19.35 -7.93 -12.21
N TRP A 477 19.53 -7.12 -11.16
CA TRP A 477 18.44 -6.37 -10.54
C TRP A 477 18.21 -5.04 -11.26
N PRO A 478 16.94 -4.65 -11.49
CA PRO A 478 16.64 -3.40 -12.15
C PRO A 478 16.86 -2.22 -11.19
N ALA A 479 17.37 -1.12 -11.73
CA ALA A 479 17.66 0.07 -10.95
C ALA A 479 16.41 0.76 -10.38
N VAL A 480 16.50 1.25 -9.14
CA VAL A 480 15.45 2.03 -8.47
C VAL A 480 15.97 3.34 -7.89
N THR A 481 15.08 4.28 -7.58
CA THR A 481 15.43 5.49 -6.84
C THR A 481 14.72 5.48 -5.48
N GLN A 482 15.47 5.63 -4.40
CA GLN A 482 14.92 5.66 -3.04
C GLN A 482 15.29 6.97 -2.34
N ILE A 483 14.28 7.68 -1.85
CA ILE A 483 14.42 8.86 -1.00
C ILE A 483 14.26 8.44 0.46
N VAL A 484 15.21 8.86 1.29
CA VAL A 484 15.20 8.64 2.75
C VAL A 484 15.13 10.00 3.44
N PHE A 485 14.00 10.28 4.09
CA PHE A 485 13.83 11.50 4.88
C PHE A 485 14.59 11.39 6.20
N ARG A 486 15.72 12.08 6.31
CA ARG A 486 16.61 12.08 7.48
C ARG A 486 16.28 13.22 8.43
N ASN A 487 15.40 12.93 9.39
CA ASN A 487 15.11 13.81 10.53
C ASN A 487 15.53 13.20 11.88
N TYR A 488 16.14 12.00 11.86
CA TYR A 488 16.74 11.34 13.02
C TYR A 488 15.74 11.04 14.15
N GLN A 489 14.49 10.75 13.80
CA GLN A 489 13.44 10.50 14.78
C GLN A 489 12.31 9.61 14.25
N TRP A 490 11.64 8.92 15.17
CA TRP A 490 10.31 8.32 14.97
C TRP A 490 9.23 9.40 15.05
N GLY A 491 9.15 10.24 14.00
CA GLY A 491 8.33 11.46 14.02
C GLY A 491 6.83 11.24 14.29
N ALA A 492 6.26 10.14 13.82
CA ALA A 492 4.84 9.83 14.08
C ALA A 492 4.57 9.63 15.57
N GLU A 493 5.44 8.89 16.26
CA GLU A 493 5.33 8.68 17.71
C GLU A 493 5.68 9.94 18.48
N LYS A 494 6.67 10.68 18.00
CA LYS A 494 7.03 11.97 18.59
C LYS A 494 5.86 12.96 18.56
N ARG A 495 5.07 12.96 17.48
CA ARG A 495 3.87 13.80 17.36
C ARG A 495 2.83 13.44 18.41
N ASN A 496 2.70 12.16 18.75
CA ASN A 496 1.84 11.74 19.85
C ASN A 496 2.38 12.25 21.21
N SER A 497 3.69 12.17 21.42
CA SER A 497 4.34 12.71 22.63
C SER A 497 4.14 14.22 22.80
N THR A 498 4.18 15.00 21.72
CA THR A 498 3.95 16.45 21.81
C THR A 498 2.52 16.82 22.23
N LEU A 499 1.55 15.98 21.87
CA LEU A 499 0.13 16.24 22.15
C LEU A 499 -0.31 15.76 23.54
N TRP A 500 0.20 14.60 23.97
CA TRP A 500 -0.36 13.91 25.15
C TRP A 500 0.64 13.62 26.26
N PHE A 501 1.95 13.74 26.04
CA PHE A 501 2.96 13.25 26.98
C PHE A 501 4.02 14.29 27.35
N ASP A 502 3.70 15.58 27.26
CA ASP A 502 4.55 16.70 27.69
C ASP A 502 5.97 16.62 27.11
N ASP A 503 6.07 16.29 25.81
CA ASP A 503 7.35 16.13 25.09
C ASP A 503 8.29 15.07 25.70
N ASN A 504 7.75 14.09 26.45
CA ASN A 504 8.53 12.99 27.00
C ASN A 504 8.88 11.96 25.90
N PHE A 505 9.98 12.22 25.22
CA PHE A 505 10.48 11.43 24.09
C PHE A 505 11.24 10.20 24.56
N VAL A 506 10.57 9.04 24.60
CA VAL A 506 11.15 7.75 24.98
C VAL A 506 11.20 6.84 23.75
N GLY A 507 12.41 6.45 23.35
CA GLY A 507 12.61 5.53 22.21
C GLY A 507 12.32 6.14 20.84
N THR A 508 12.24 7.47 20.73
CA THR A 508 11.90 8.16 19.48
C THR A 508 13.08 8.80 18.74
N GLU A 509 14.29 8.79 19.31
CA GLU A 509 15.48 9.37 18.68
C GLU A 509 16.29 8.31 17.93
N LEU A 510 16.89 8.69 16.80
CA LEU A 510 17.77 7.85 15.99
C LEU A 510 19.20 8.38 15.99
N ASP A 511 20.17 7.49 15.73
CA ASP A 511 21.59 7.87 15.75
C ASP A 511 21.93 8.81 14.58
N MET A 512 22.49 9.98 14.94
CA MET A 512 22.94 11.00 14.00
C MET A 512 24.21 10.64 13.23
N LYS A 513 24.93 9.59 13.64
CA LYS A 513 26.18 9.15 13.00
C LYS A 513 25.95 8.23 11.80
N VAL A 514 24.76 7.68 11.65
CA VAL A 514 24.43 6.78 10.53
C VAL A 514 24.29 7.59 9.24
N SER A 515 24.85 7.11 8.13
CA SER A 515 24.56 7.62 6.79
C SER A 515 24.10 6.47 5.90
N TYR A 516 22.85 6.53 5.46
CA TYR A 516 22.31 5.59 4.50
C TYR A 516 22.85 5.81 3.10
N ALA A 517 23.23 7.04 2.73
CA ALA A 517 24.01 7.31 1.53
C ALA A 517 25.37 6.60 1.58
N GLY A 518 26.05 6.65 2.72
CA GLY A 518 27.29 5.90 2.93
C GLY A 518 27.11 4.37 2.87
N ILE A 519 26.02 3.83 3.43
CA ILE A 519 25.71 2.40 3.32
C ILE A 519 25.44 2.02 1.85
N ALA A 520 24.68 2.83 1.11
CA ALA A 520 24.43 2.60 -0.32
C ALA A 520 25.74 2.55 -1.12
N GLN A 521 26.67 3.48 -0.88
CA GLN A 521 28.00 3.47 -1.49
C GLN A 521 28.80 2.21 -1.12
N ALA A 522 28.73 1.77 0.13
CA ALA A 522 29.38 0.53 0.58
C ALA A 522 28.80 -0.72 -0.10
N CYS A 523 27.54 -0.68 -0.52
CA CYS A 523 26.88 -1.71 -1.33
C CYS A 523 27.11 -1.54 -2.85
N GLY A 524 27.93 -0.58 -3.29
CA GLY A 524 28.22 -0.35 -4.71
C GLY A 524 27.17 0.48 -5.46
N LEU A 525 26.22 1.09 -4.74
CA LEU A 525 25.14 1.92 -5.29
C LEU A 525 25.50 3.40 -5.25
N ILE A 526 24.70 4.25 -5.91
CA ILE A 526 24.83 5.71 -5.75
C ILE A 526 24.18 6.10 -4.42
N GLY A 527 24.95 6.71 -3.52
CA GLY A 527 24.45 7.31 -2.30
C GLY A 527 24.79 8.80 -2.25
N VAL A 528 23.79 9.65 -2.07
CA VAL A 528 23.94 11.12 -2.07
C VAL A 528 23.07 11.76 -1.00
N GLN A 529 23.42 12.99 -0.58
CA GLN A 529 22.63 13.77 0.37
C GLN A 529 22.15 15.08 -0.29
N ALA A 530 20.91 15.47 -0.01
CA ALA A 530 20.32 16.75 -0.43
C ALA A 530 20.01 17.61 0.81
N LYS A 531 20.43 18.87 0.79
CA LYS A 531 20.28 19.81 1.92
C LYS A 531 19.45 21.05 1.59
N SER A 532 19.13 21.27 0.31
CA SER A 532 18.24 22.35 -0.14
C SER A 532 17.22 21.85 -1.17
N MET A 533 16.19 22.67 -1.44
CA MET A 533 15.15 22.32 -2.41
C MET A 533 15.72 22.19 -3.83
N ASP A 534 16.63 23.08 -4.22
CA ASP A 534 17.27 23.08 -5.54
C ASP A 534 18.15 21.83 -5.69
N GLU A 535 18.98 21.53 -4.68
CA GLU A 535 19.80 20.30 -4.67
C GLU A 535 18.93 19.04 -4.77
N LEU A 536 17.83 18.96 -4.01
CA LEU A 536 16.93 17.81 -4.04
C LEU A 536 16.29 17.63 -5.42
N THR A 537 15.85 18.72 -6.03
CA THR A 537 15.26 18.71 -7.38
C THR A 537 16.27 18.21 -8.41
N ASP A 538 17.50 18.76 -8.40
CA ASP A 538 18.56 18.38 -9.33
C ASP A 538 19.02 16.93 -9.15
N ILE A 539 19.24 16.51 -7.90
CA ILE A 539 19.64 15.15 -7.56
C ILE A 539 18.56 14.15 -7.97
N LEU A 540 17.27 14.44 -7.72
CA LEU A 540 16.19 13.54 -8.09
C LEU A 540 16.06 13.41 -9.62
N ASN A 541 16.16 14.52 -10.36
CA ASN A 541 16.18 14.50 -11.83
C ASN A 541 17.32 13.61 -12.36
N GLN A 542 18.53 13.76 -11.80
CA GLN A 542 19.68 12.94 -12.19
C GLN A 542 19.48 11.47 -11.80
N ALA A 543 18.94 11.19 -10.62
CA ALA A 543 18.68 9.83 -10.15
C ALA A 543 17.66 9.09 -11.03
N ILE A 544 16.60 9.78 -11.48
CA ILE A 544 15.61 9.22 -12.41
C ILE A 544 16.26 8.94 -13.76
N LYS A 545 17.07 9.87 -14.27
CA LYS A 545 17.82 9.67 -15.51
C LYS A 545 18.75 8.46 -15.41
N ASP A 546 19.49 8.34 -14.31
CA ASP A 546 20.38 7.22 -14.06
C ASP A 546 19.64 5.88 -13.93
N GLN A 547 18.45 5.89 -13.31
CA GLN A 547 17.57 4.74 -13.24
C GLN A 547 17.13 4.26 -14.63
N MET A 548 16.71 5.20 -15.48
CA MET A 548 16.07 4.90 -16.77
C MET A 548 17.06 4.68 -17.92
N GLU A 549 18.20 5.36 -17.91
CA GLU A 549 19.15 5.36 -19.02
C GLU A 549 20.44 4.58 -18.69
N ASN A 550 20.82 4.49 -17.41
CA ASN A 550 22.13 3.97 -17.00
C ASN A 550 22.06 2.72 -16.11
N ASN A 551 20.84 2.24 -15.80
CA ASN A 551 20.58 1.14 -14.87
C ASN A 551 21.34 1.29 -13.53
N ARG A 552 21.27 2.47 -12.91
CA ARG A 552 21.91 2.72 -11.60
C ARG A 552 20.91 3.01 -10.50
N THR A 553 20.97 2.22 -9.43
CA THR A 553 20.19 2.46 -8.21
C THR A 553 20.77 3.63 -7.43
N THR A 554 19.90 4.56 -7.01
CA THR A 554 20.27 5.75 -6.24
C THR A 554 19.50 5.87 -4.94
N VAL A 555 20.21 6.04 -3.82
CA VAL A 555 19.67 6.40 -2.50
C VAL A 555 19.97 7.87 -2.21
N ILE A 556 18.92 8.65 -1.99
CA ILE A 556 18.98 10.09 -1.70
C ILE A 556 18.60 10.30 -0.23
N GLU A 557 19.55 10.69 0.61
CA GLU A 557 19.25 11.18 1.96
C GLU A 557 18.83 12.65 1.91
N VAL A 558 17.58 12.93 2.25
CA VAL A 558 17.06 14.30 2.35
C VAL A 558 17.18 14.75 3.79
N ILE A 559 18.04 15.73 4.04
CA ILE A 559 18.31 16.23 5.39
C ILE A 559 17.18 17.19 5.81
N LEU A 560 16.42 16.79 6.83
CA LEU A 560 15.23 17.50 7.28
C LEU A 560 15.32 17.90 8.74
N ASN A 561 14.79 19.08 9.07
CA ASN A 561 14.48 19.45 10.44
C ASN A 561 13.44 18.49 11.06
N GLN A 562 13.20 18.65 12.35
CA GLN A 562 12.34 17.75 13.12
C GLN A 562 10.87 18.17 13.18
N GLU A 563 10.39 19.03 12.27
CA GLU A 563 8.99 19.43 12.19
C GLU A 563 8.06 18.22 11.97
N LEU A 564 6.87 18.28 12.58
CA LEU A 564 5.88 17.22 12.63
C LEU A 564 4.55 17.71 12.04
N GLY A 565 3.93 16.90 11.20
CA GLY A 565 2.65 17.21 10.58
C GLY A 565 1.46 16.78 11.45
N GLU A 566 0.27 16.73 10.86
CA GLU A 566 -0.93 16.28 11.56
C GLU A 566 -0.76 14.84 12.10
N PRO A 567 -1.22 14.56 13.34
CA PRO A 567 -1.18 13.21 13.90
C PRO A 567 -2.08 12.26 13.11
N PHE A 568 -1.80 10.95 13.19
CA PHE A 568 -2.71 9.93 12.69
C PHE A 568 -4.03 9.99 13.43
N ARG A 569 -4.10 9.90 14.76
CA ARG A 569 -5.41 9.82 15.44
C ARG A 569 -5.42 10.79 16.61
N ARG A 570 -6.21 11.87 16.51
CA ARG A 570 -6.41 12.79 17.64
C ARG A 570 -7.27 12.17 18.76
N ASP A 571 -8.09 11.20 18.43
CA ASP A 571 -9.00 10.48 19.33
C ASP A 571 -8.38 9.21 19.94
N ALA A 572 -7.17 8.80 19.51
CA ALA A 572 -6.57 7.54 19.98
C ALA A 572 -6.02 7.62 21.42
N MET A 573 -5.71 8.83 21.90
CA MET A 573 -5.02 9.01 23.18
C MET A 573 -5.66 10.11 24.03
N LYS A 574 -5.41 10.04 25.33
CA LYS A 574 -5.77 11.06 26.31
C LYS A 574 -4.55 11.36 27.16
N LYS A 575 -4.41 12.62 27.60
CA LYS A 575 -3.33 13.01 28.50
C LYS A 575 -3.39 12.16 29.78
N PRO A 576 -2.31 11.44 30.16
CA PRO A 576 -2.32 10.60 31.34
C PRO A 576 -2.34 11.44 32.62
N VAL A 577 -2.98 10.90 33.67
CA VAL A 577 -2.98 11.48 35.01
C VAL A 577 -2.13 10.60 35.92
N ARG A 578 -1.09 11.18 36.54
CA ARG A 578 -0.24 10.47 37.51
C ARG A 578 -0.94 10.48 38.87
N VAL A 579 -1.24 9.28 39.41
CA VAL A 579 -1.94 9.13 40.70
C VAL A 579 -0.99 8.66 41.80
N ALA A 580 -0.36 7.50 41.65
CA ALA A 580 0.54 6.93 42.67
C ALA A 580 1.98 7.45 42.60
N GLY A 581 2.36 8.07 41.48
CA GLY A 581 3.78 8.33 41.15
C GLY A 581 4.49 7.06 40.66
N VAL A 582 5.67 7.25 40.10
CA VAL A 582 6.62 6.19 39.74
C VAL A 582 8.01 6.72 40.07
N THR A 583 8.81 5.97 40.82
CA THR A 583 10.16 6.37 41.21
C THR A 583 11.15 5.25 40.96
N ALA A 584 12.43 5.58 40.77
CA ALA A 584 13.48 4.57 40.65
C ALA A 584 13.64 3.71 41.93
N ALA A 585 13.15 4.19 43.08
CA ALA A 585 13.18 3.45 44.35
C ALA A 585 12.18 2.28 44.39
N ASP A 586 11.20 2.25 43.47
CA ASP A 586 10.24 1.16 43.35
C ASP A 586 10.83 -0.05 42.58
N MET A 587 11.98 0.11 41.92
CA MET A 587 12.66 -1.00 41.26
C MET A 587 13.19 -1.98 42.30
N ALA A 588 12.98 -3.27 42.07
CA ALA A 588 13.53 -4.31 42.92
C ALA A 588 15.05 -4.12 43.06
N ALA A 589 15.56 -4.18 44.30
CA ALA A 589 16.99 -4.19 44.53
C ALA A 589 17.62 -5.38 43.78
N GLU A 590 18.74 -5.11 43.11
CA GLU A 590 19.51 -6.12 42.36
C GLU A 590 19.98 -7.29 43.22
#